data_AF-A0A5E4Y604-F1
#
_entry.id   AF-A0A5E4Y604-F1
#
_cell.length_a   1.000
_cell.length_b   1.000
_cell.length_c   1.000
_cell.angle_alpha   90.00
_cell.angle_beta   90.00
_cell.angle_gamma   90.00
#
_symmetry.space_group_name_H-M   'P 1'
#
loop_
_entity.id
_entity.type
_entity.pdbx_description
1 polymer ?
#
loop_
_entity_poly.entity_id
_entity_poly.type
_entity_poly.pdbx_seq_one_letter_code
_entity_poly.pdbx_strand_id
1 'polypeptide(L)'
;MSVDDKGAPLNPATLLRANENARKRGLLSPRSPWKTRYFIDTEFTDFTDSRLISIAVVSEDGQEFYGEVSDFERPRCNDFVRAVVLPQLGQFPGRSMPLSQLRDELRAWLLAVQTKPKPVLCYDSDCDYALVTHLLGGRLPRGWKHENVFLKIDAERFDQYIATHGGEHHALYDARANAFAFV
;
A
#
# COMPACT_ATOMS: atom_id res chain seq x y z
N MET A 1 -18.34 24.32 24.42
CA MET A 1 -17.13 23.48 24.26
C MET A 1 -17.52 22.40 23.26
N SER A 2 -17.32 22.66 21.96
CA SER A 2 -17.67 21.69 20.92
C SER A 2 -16.62 20.60 20.89
N VAL A 3 -17.12 19.37 20.82
CA VAL A 3 -16.37 18.14 20.66
C VAL A 3 -15.70 18.17 19.29
N ASP A 4 -14.40 17.91 19.25
CA ASP A 4 -13.62 17.83 18.01
C ASP A 4 -14.23 16.79 17.06
N ASP A 5 -14.69 17.26 15.91
CA ASP A 5 -15.10 16.45 14.77
C ASP A 5 -13.84 15.86 14.13
N LYS A 6 -13.30 14.79 14.73
CA LYS A 6 -12.33 13.93 14.04
C LYS A 6 -13.10 13.19 12.95
N GLY A 7 -13.16 13.81 11.77
CA GLY A 7 -13.81 13.27 10.59
C GLY A 7 -13.42 11.81 10.40
N ALA A 8 -14.44 10.94 10.33
CA ALA A 8 -14.25 9.54 10.02
C ALA A 8 -13.44 9.41 8.72
N PRO A 9 -12.53 8.42 8.61
CA PRO A 9 -11.76 8.23 7.40
C PRO A 9 -12.71 8.10 6.21
N LEU A 10 -12.46 8.90 5.17
CA LEU A 10 -13.22 8.82 3.93
C LEU A 10 -13.09 7.40 3.41
N ASN A 11 -14.23 6.72 3.19
CA ASN A 11 -14.18 5.36 2.68
C ASN A 11 -13.49 5.33 1.29
N PRO A 12 -12.94 4.18 0.87
CA PRO A 12 -12.24 4.05 -0.41
C PRO A 12 -13.05 4.53 -1.62
N ALA A 13 -14.38 4.39 -1.60
CA ALA A 13 -15.25 4.87 -2.67
C ALA A 13 -15.32 6.40 -2.75
N THR A 14 -15.16 7.11 -1.63
CA THR A 14 -15.11 8.58 -1.59
C THR A 14 -13.80 9.12 -2.15
N LEU A 15 -12.68 8.43 -1.88
CA LEU A 15 -11.37 8.74 -2.49
C LEU A 15 -11.37 8.51 -4.00
N LEU A 16 -11.99 7.43 -4.45
CA LEU A 16 -12.18 7.16 -5.88
C LEU A 16 -12.94 8.29 -6.57
N ARG A 17 -14.05 8.74 -5.96
CA ARG A 17 -14.88 9.84 -6.46
C ARG A 17 -14.13 11.18 -6.46
N ALA A 18 -13.33 11.46 -5.43
CA ALA A 18 -12.51 12.66 -5.37
C ALA A 18 -11.46 12.69 -6.50
N ASN A 19 -10.80 11.55 -6.72
CA ASN A 19 -9.83 11.38 -7.81
C ASN A 19 -10.48 11.49 -9.20
N GLU A 20 -11.67 10.90 -9.40
CA GLU A 20 -12.43 11.06 -10.64
C GLU A 20 -12.82 12.53 -10.88
N ASN A 21 -13.25 13.24 -9.83
CA ASN A 21 -13.59 14.66 -9.95
C ASN A 21 -12.37 15.53 -10.27
N ALA A 22 -11.21 15.26 -9.66
CA ALA A 22 -9.96 15.95 -9.98
C ALA A 22 -9.52 15.71 -11.43
N ARG A 23 -9.67 14.48 -11.95
CA ARG A 23 -9.43 14.14 -13.36
C ARG A 23 -10.38 14.85 -14.31
N LYS A 24 -11.69 14.89 -14.00
CA LYS A 24 -12.68 15.64 -14.79
C LYS A 24 -12.36 17.13 -14.86
N ARG A 25 -11.71 17.69 -13.83
CA ARG A 25 -11.25 19.08 -13.78
C ARG A 25 -9.90 19.33 -14.47
N GLY A 26 -9.27 18.31 -15.07
CA GLY A 26 -7.97 18.44 -15.74
C GLY A 26 -6.79 18.66 -14.80
N LEU A 27 -6.98 18.47 -13.49
CA LEU A 27 -5.95 18.65 -12.46
C LEU A 27 -5.01 17.43 -12.35
N LEU A 28 -5.36 16.32 -13.01
CA LEU A 28 -4.57 15.10 -13.09
C LEU A 28 -4.53 14.61 -14.53
N SER A 29 -3.36 14.18 -14.99
CA SER A 29 -3.22 13.53 -16.29
C SER A 29 -4.11 12.27 -16.35
N PRO A 30 -4.76 12.00 -17.51
CA PRO A 30 -5.52 10.77 -17.69
C PRO A 30 -4.61 9.55 -17.47
N ARG A 31 -4.99 8.67 -16.55
CA ARG A 31 -4.31 7.37 -16.41
C ARG A 31 -4.49 6.58 -17.70
N SER A 32 -3.46 5.84 -18.09
CA SER A 32 -3.49 5.04 -19.32
C SER A 32 -4.60 4.00 -19.22
N PRO A 33 -5.59 3.98 -20.13
CA PRO A 33 -6.64 2.95 -20.12
C PRO A 33 -6.09 1.54 -20.44
N TRP A 34 -4.80 1.45 -20.77
CA TRP A 34 -4.13 0.25 -21.23
C TRP A 34 -3.28 -0.45 -20.15
N LYS A 35 -3.28 0.07 -18.91
CA LYS A 35 -2.59 -0.50 -17.75
C LYS A 35 -3.36 -0.20 -16.47
N THR A 36 -3.53 -1.19 -15.62
CA THR A 36 -4.02 -0.98 -14.25
C THR A 36 -2.85 -0.98 -13.29
N ARG A 37 -2.71 0.08 -12.49
CA ARG A 37 -1.63 0.23 -11.52
C ARG A 37 -2.07 -0.23 -10.13
N TYR A 38 -1.13 -0.88 -9.45
CA TYR A 38 -1.28 -1.43 -8.10
C TYR A 38 -0.11 -0.95 -7.25
N PHE A 39 -0.37 -0.06 -6.32
CA PHE A 39 0.62 0.56 -5.45
C PHE A 39 0.83 -0.34 -4.25
N ILE A 40 2.08 -0.70 -3.98
CA ILE A 40 2.45 -1.46 -2.80
C ILE A 40 3.17 -0.56 -1.82
N ASP A 41 3.04 -0.94 -0.56
CA ASP A 41 3.86 -0.46 0.54
C ASP A 41 4.05 -1.61 1.54
N THR A 42 5.19 -1.64 2.23
CA THR A 42 5.46 -2.61 3.28
C THR A 42 6.06 -1.95 4.51
N GLU A 43 5.67 -2.46 5.68
CA GLU A 43 6.38 -2.19 6.92
C GLU A 43 7.28 -3.36 7.28
N PHE A 44 8.47 -3.08 7.83
CA PHE A 44 9.47 -4.10 8.15
C PHE A 44 10.33 -3.73 9.36
N THR A 45 11.07 -4.71 9.89
CA THR A 45 11.75 -4.59 11.19
C THR A 45 12.89 -3.57 11.25
N ASP A 46 13.74 -3.53 10.22
CA ASP A 46 14.91 -2.66 10.14
C ASP A 46 15.48 -2.66 8.71
N PHE A 47 16.28 -1.66 8.32
CA PHE A 47 16.90 -1.60 6.99
C PHE A 47 18.11 -2.52 6.80
N THR A 48 18.75 -3.02 7.86
CA THR A 48 19.92 -3.91 7.75
C THR A 48 19.55 -5.38 7.56
N ASP A 49 18.44 -5.82 8.16
CA ASP A 49 17.84 -7.15 8.00
C ASP A 49 16.31 -7.01 7.98
N SER A 50 15.80 -6.57 6.82
CA SER A 50 14.38 -6.30 6.62
C SER A 50 13.55 -7.58 6.73
N ARG A 51 12.73 -7.67 7.79
CA ARG A 51 11.70 -8.71 7.95
C ARG A 51 10.33 -8.07 7.88
N LEU A 52 9.47 -8.63 7.03
CA LEU A 52 8.12 -8.13 6.79
C LEU A 52 7.30 -8.10 8.08
N ILE A 53 6.65 -6.98 8.34
CA ILE A 53 5.66 -6.76 9.41
C ILE A 53 4.26 -6.68 8.81
N SER A 54 4.07 -5.88 7.75
CA SER A 54 2.79 -5.79 7.05
C SER A 54 3.00 -5.42 5.58
N ILE A 55 1.99 -5.67 4.77
CA ILE A 55 1.97 -5.36 3.33
C ILE A 55 0.59 -4.87 2.92
N ALA A 56 0.56 -3.90 2.02
CA ALA A 56 -0.64 -3.53 1.30
C ALA A 56 -0.43 -3.54 -0.22
N VAL A 57 -1.53 -3.72 -0.93
CA VAL A 57 -1.63 -3.50 -2.38
C VAL A 57 -2.90 -2.71 -2.63
N VAL A 58 -2.81 -1.54 -3.26
CA VAL A 58 -3.95 -0.69 -3.57
C VAL A 58 -3.97 -0.37 -5.05
N SER A 59 -5.05 -0.71 -5.73
CA SER A 59 -5.20 -0.42 -7.13
C SER A 59 -5.72 1.00 -7.37
N GLU A 60 -5.43 1.55 -8.54
CA GLU A 60 -5.95 2.86 -8.94
C GLU A 60 -7.48 2.92 -9.08
N ASP A 61 -8.14 1.76 -9.21
CA ASP A 61 -9.59 1.55 -9.22
C ASP A 61 -10.18 1.16 -7.84
N GLY A 62 -9.36 1.15 -6.78
CA GLY A 62 -9.81 1.04 -5.38
C GLY A 62 -9.95 -0.38 -4.84
N GLN A 63 -9.40 -1.39 -5.52
CA GLN A 63 -9.25 -2.72 -4.97
C GLN A 63 -8.08 -2.72 -3.98
N GLU A 64 -8.26 -3.39 -2.84
CA GLU A 64 -7.28 -3.37 -1.77
C GLU A 64 -6.97 -4.79 -1.29
N PHE A 65 -5.70 -4.99 -0.94
CA PHE A 65 -5.21 -6.08 -0.13
C PHE A 65 -4.42 -5.48 1.02
N TYR A 66 -4.58 -6.02 2.22
CA TYR A 66 -3.77 -5.66 3.39
C TYR A 66 -3.53 -6.90 4.24
N GLY A 67 -2.38 -7.05 4.86
CA GLY A 67 -2.15 -8.12 5.83
C GLY A 67 -0.96 -7.83 6.72
N GLU A 68 -1.05 -8.32 7.96
CA GLU A 68 -0.05 -8.19 9.01
C GLU A 68 0.49 -9.58 9.34
N VAL A 69 1.81 -9.68 9.46
CA VAL A 69 2.48 -10.89 9.92
C VAL A 69 2.26 -10.99 11.42
N SER A 70 1.68 -12.09 11.91
CA SER A 70 1.46 -12.30 13.35
C SER A 70 2.67 -12.85 14.08
N ASP A 71 3.59 -13.49 13.33
CA ASP A 71 4.72 -14.28 13.82
C ASP A 71 6.11 -13.70 13.47
N PHE A 72 6.21 -12.38 13.23
CA PHE A 72 7.51 -11.72 13.03
C PHE A 72 8.27 -11.53 14.35
N GLU A 73 9.59 -11.52 14.25
CA GLU A 73 10.49 -11.38 15.40
C GLU A 73 10.55 -9.92 15.89
N ARG A 74 9.63 -9.53 16.78
CA ARG A 74 9.60 -8.21 17.42
C ARG A 74 10.95 -7.72 17.99
N PRO A 75 11.87 -8.57 18.53
CA PRO A 75 13.19 -8.12 18.95
C PRO A 75 14.06 -7.50 17.84
N ARG A 76 13.78 -7.79 16.57
CA ARG A 76 14.49 -7.22 15.42
C ARG A 76 14.05 -5.80 15.06
N CYS A 77 12.92 -5.33 15.59
CA CYS A 77 12.46 -3.97 15.33
C CYS A 77 13.44 -2.95 15.93
N ASN A 78 13.84 -1.98 15.13
CA ASN A 78 14.56 -0.79 15.62
C ASN A 78 13.63 0.13 16.43
N ASP A 79 14.19 1.17 17.05
CA ASP A 79 13.44 2.07 17.93
C ASP A 79 12.32 2.83 17.20
N PHE A 80 12.56 3.22 15.94
CA PHE A 80 11.56 3.89 15.12
C PHE A 80 10.36 2.97 14.87
N VAL A 81 10.59 1.74 14.41
CA VAL A 81 9.53 0.75 14.15
C VAL A 81 8.73 0.47 15.42
N ARG A 82 9.40 0.35 16.57
CA ARG A 82 8.71 0.17 17.87
C ARG A 82 7.82 1.33 18.26
N ALA A 83 8.26 2.55 18.00
CA ALA A 83 7.56 3.76 18.40
C ALA A 83 6.44 4.16 17.43
N VAL A 84 6.59 3.87 16.13
CA VAL A 84 5.75 4.43 15.07
C VAL A 84 4.93 3.35 14.34
N VAL A 85 5.53 2.22 13.98
CA VAL A 85 4.87 1.19 13.17
C VAL A 85 4.05 0.24 14.05
N LEU A 86 4.68 -0.35 15.08
CA LEU A 86 4.03 -1.37 15.91
C LEU A 86 2.72 -0.92 16.59
N PRO A 87 2.58 0.33 17.08
CA PRO A 87 1.33 0.80 17.66
C PRO A 87 0.17 0.89 16.67
N GLN A 88 0.46 0.86 15.37
CA GLN A 88 -0.53 0.97 14.31
C GLN A 88 -1.10 -0.38 13.87
N LEU A 89 -0.53 -1.51 14.31
CA LEU A 89 -1.01 -2.84 13.98
C LEU A 89 -2.36 -3.15 14.63
N GLY A 90 -3.14 -4.03 14.03
CA GLY A 90 -4.43 -4.48 14.57
C GLY A 90 -5.59 -3.51 14.35
N GLN A 91 -5.38 -2.42 13.59
CA GLN A 91 -6.46 -1.49 13.19
C GLN A 91 -7.51 -2.17 12.29
N PHE A 92 -7.14 -3.24 11.57
CA PHE A 92 -8.02 -3.99 10.67
C PHE A 92 -8.24 -5.43 11.18
N PRO A 93 -9.34 -5.69 11.93
CA PRO A 93 -9.62 -7.00 12.49
C PRO A 93 -9.60 -8.11 11.44
N GLY A 94 -8.99 -9.25 11.78
CA GLY A 94 -8.91 -10.42 10.89
C GLY A 94 -7.86 -10.33 9.79
N ARG A 95 -7.00 -9.31 9.79
CA ARG A 95 -5.88 -9.18 8.83
C ARG A 95 -4.51 -9.54 9.41
N SER A 96 -4.44 -9.99 10.66
CA SER A 96 -3.21 -10.54 11.26
C SER A 96 -3.16 -12.06 11.11
N MET A 97 -2.09 -12.59 10.53
CA MET A 97 -1.94 -14.01 10.20
C MET A 97 -0.46 -14.44 10.09
N PRO A 98 -0.15 -15.74 10.19
CA PRO A 98 1.21 -16.23 10.00
C PRO A 98 1.76 -15.88 8.61
N LEU A 99 3.07 -15.66 8.50
CA LEU A 99 3.74 -15.28 7.23
C LEU A 99 3.41 -16.23 6.07
N SER A 100 3.29 -17.53 6.37
CA SER A 100 2.92 -18.55 5.38
C SER A 100 1.51 -18.37 4.81
N GLN A 101 0.53 -18.04 5.67
CA GLN A 101 -0.83 -17.73 5.24
C GLN A 101 -0.86 -16.42 4.44
N LEU A 102 -0.14 -15.39 4.91
CA LEU A 102 -0.07 -14.10 4.22
C LEU A 102 0.47 -14.25 2.79
N ARG A 103 1.51 -15.06 2.60
CA ARG A 103 2.03 -15.42 1.27
C ARG A 103 0.95 -16.02 0.38
N ASP A 104 0.21 -17.00 0.91
CA ASP A 104 -0.76 -17.75 0.13
C ASP A 104 -1.96 -16.87 -0.24
N GLU A 105 -2.41 -16.01 0.68
CA GLU A 105 -3.45 -14.99 0.42
C GLU A 105 -3.00 -13.94 -0.61
N LEU A 106 -1.79 -13.37 -0.47
CA LEU A 106 -1.27 -12.41 -1.43
C LEU A 106 -1.14 -13.03 -2.82
N ARG A 107 -0.61 -14.26 -2.91
CA ARG A 107 -0.48 -14.97 -4.18
C ARG A 107 -1.85 -15.21 -4.83
N ALA A 108 -2.84 -15.63 -4.05
CA ALA A 108 -4.19 -15.84 -4.54
C ALA A 108 -4.81 -14.52 -5.06
N TRP A 109 -4.63 -13.43 -4.32
CA TRP A 109 -5.11 -12.11 -4.71
C TRP A 109 -4.47 -11.63 -6.03
N LEU A 110 -3.14 -11.73 -6.16
CA LEU A 110 -2.42 -11.36 -7.39
C LEU A 110 -2.81 -12.22 -8.61
N LEU A 111 -3.16 -13.48 -8.40
CA LEU A 111 -3.64 -14.38 -9.45
C LEU A 111 -5.08 -14.11 -9.88
N ALA A 112 -5.89 -13.54 -8.99
CA ALA A 112 -7.28 -13.15 -9.29
C ALA A 112 -7.38 -11.87 -10.13
N VAL A 113 -6.33 -11.04 -10.15
CA VAL A 113 -6.28 -9.82 -10.96
C VAL A 113 -6.29 -10.14 -12.45
N GLN A 114 -7.13 -9.42 -13.20
CA GLN A 114 -7.20 -9.52 -14.65
C GLN A 114 -5.88 -9.07 -15.29
N THR A 115 -5.37 -9.85 -16.24
CA THR A 115 -4.07 -9.59 -16.89
C THR A 115 -4.17 -8.79 -18.20
N LYS A 116 -5.38 -8.36 -18.56
CA LYS A 116 -5.69 -7.51 -19.72
C LYS A 116 -6.65 -6.40 -19.29
N PRO A 117 -6.24 -5.12 -19.30
CA PRO A 117 -4.89 -4.62 -19.58
C PRO A 117 -3.82 -5.18 -18.62
N LYS A 118 -2.53 -5.09 -18.99
CA LYS A 118 -1.44 -5.66 -18.17
C LYS A 118 -1.33 -4.92 -16.83
N PRO A 119 -1.40 -5.61 -15.67
CA PRO A 119 -1.25 -4.98 -14.37
C PRO A 119 0.20 -4.61 -14.11
N VAL A 120 0.42 -3.46 -13.48
CA VAL A 120 1.74 -2.96 -13.07
C VAL A 120 1.76 -2.79 -11.56
N LEU A 121 2.65 -3.53 -10.89
CA LEU A 121 2.96 -3.33 -9.48
C LEU A 121 3.90 -2.13 -9.34
N CYS A 122 3.44 -1.07 -8.71
CA CYS A 122 4.15 0.18 -8.48
C CYS A 122 4.66 0.23 -7.04
N TYR A 123 5.93 0.59 -6.87
CA TYR A 123 6.59 0.72 -5.58
C TYR A 123 7.51 1.93 -5.61
N ASP A 124 7.65 2.64 -4.50
CA ASP A 124 8.55 3.80 -4.35
C ASP A 124 9.87 3.45 -3.65
N SER A 125 9.97 2.28 -3.01
CA SER A 125 11.23 1.73 -2.49
C SER A 125 11.55 0.35 -3.05
N ASP A 126 12.80 0.15 -3.45
CA ASP A 126 13.29 -1.17 -3.90
C ASP A 126 13.24 -2.21 -2.77
N CYS A 127 13.25 -1.78 -1.50
CA CYS A 127 13.11 -2.64 -0.33
C CYS A 127 11.74 -3.33 -0.31
N ASP A 128 10.66 -2.59 -0.59
CA ASP A 128 9.31 -3.16 -0.64
C ASP A 128 9.22 -4.23 -1.72
N TYR A 129 9.73 -3.92 -2.92
CA TYR A 129 9.71 -4.87 -4.02
C TYR A 129 10.50 -6.15 -3.71
N ALA A 130 11.65 -6.02 -3.03
CA ALA A 130 12.43 -7.15 -2.56
C ALA A 130 11.65 -7.98 -1.51
N LEU A 131 10.98 -7.35 -0.55
CA LEU A 131 10.17 -8.02 0.47
C LEU A 131 8.97 -8.76 -0.14
N VAL A 132 8.28 -8.15 -1.10
CA VAL A 132 7.15 -8.78 -1.82
C VAL A 132 7.62 -10.01 -2.60
N THR A 133 8.71 -9.89 -3.36
CA THR A 133 9.22 -11.03 -4.14
C THR A 133 9.79 -12.13 -3.25
N HIS A 134 10.41 -11.77 -2.13
CA HIS A 134 10.83 -12.73 -1.11
C HIS A 134 9.64 -13.50 -0.51
N LEU A 135 8.58 -12.78 -0.10
CA LEU A 135 7.35 -13.37 0.43
C LEU A 135 6.74 -14.36 -0.57
N LEU A 136 6.67 -13.99 -1.84
CA LEU A 136 6.13 -14.83 -2.92
C LEU A 136 7.03 -16.03 -3.27
N GLY A 137 8.26 -16.08 -2.77
CA GLY A 137 9.25 -17.10 -3.12
C GLY A 137 9.80 -16.94 -4.55
N GLY A 138 9.75 -15.74 -5.12
CA GLY A 138 10.23 -15.47 -6.47
C GLY A 138 9.58 -14.27 -7.14
N ARG A 139 9.54 -14.30 -8.48
CA ARG A 139 8.98 -13.23 -9.31
C ARG A 139 7.45 -13.15 -9.18
N LEU A 140 6.90 -12.00 -9.55
CA LEU A 140 5.45 -11.80 -9.67
C LEU A 140 4.81 -12.82 -10.64
N PRO A 141 3.50 -13.12 -10.48
CA PRO A 141 2.78 -14.01 -11.38
C PRO A 141 2.87 -13.58 -12.84
N ARG A 142 2.81 -14.55 -13.76
CA ARG A 142 2.89 -14.30 -15.20
C ARG A 142 1.86 -13.27 -15.64
N GLY A 143 2.32 -12.26 -16.39
CA GLY A 143 1.46 -11.18 -16.92
C GLY A 143 1.63 -9.86 -16.17
N TRP A 144 2.08 -9.90 -14.92
CA TRP A 144 2.42 -8.71 -14.15
C TRP A 144 3.70 -8.04 -14.67
N LYS A 145 3.69 -6.72 -14.64
CA LYS A 145 4.87 -5.86 -14.70
C LYS A 145 5.10 -5.24 -13.34
N HIS A 146 6.28 -4.65 -13.15
CA HIS A 146 6.58 -3.85 -11.98
C HIS A 146 7.31 -2.57 -12.43
N GLU A 147 7.20 -1.51 -11.66
CA GLU A 147 7.78 -0.21 -11.96
C GLU A 147 8.13 0.50 -10.64
N ASN A 148 9.39 0.92 -10.48
CA ASN A 148 9.74 1.86 -9.43
C ASN A 148 9.15 3.24 -9.82
N VAL A 149 8.29 3.77 -8.96
CA VAL A 149 7.55 5.02 -9.18
C VAL A 149 8.00 6.14 -8.26
N PHE A 150 9.11 6.01 -7.53
CA PHE A 150 9.60 7.02 -6.58
C PHE A 150 9.58 8.46 -7.14
N LEU A 151 10.11 8.66 -8.35
CA LEU A 151 10.15 9.96 -9.03
C LEU A 151 8.81 10.41 -9.64
N LYS A 152 7.75 9.62 -9.47
CA LYS A 152 6.39 9.85 -9.98
C LYS A 152 5.37 9.98 -8.85
N ILE A 153 5.82 10.00 -7.61
CA ILE A 153 4.99 10.34 -6.46
C ILE A 153 5.12 11.83 -6.20
N ASP A 154 4.01 12.55 -6.27
CA ASP A 154 3.94 13.95 -5.87
C ASP A 154 3.94 14.04 -4.33
N ALA A 155 5.06 14.48 -3.76
CA ALA A 155 5.25 14.52 -2.31
C ALA A 155 4.22 15.42 -1.59
N GLU A 156 3.84 16.56 -2.18
CA GLU A 156 2.85 17.46 -1.57
C GLU A 156 1.48 16.79 -1.51
N ARG A 157 1.12 16.03 -2.55
CA ARG A 157 -0.13 15.25 -2.58
C ARG A 157 -0.10 14.07 -1.62
N PHE A 158 1.05 13.44 -1.45
CA PHE A 158 1.23 12.38 -0.45
C PHE A 158 1.02 12.96 0.96
N ASP A 159 1.71 14.05 1.30
CA ASP A 159 1.59 14.74 2.59
C ASP A 159 0.15 15.21 2.84
N GLN A 160 -0.53 15.74 1.82
CA GLN A 160 -1.93 16.13 1.92
C GLN A 160 -2.85 14.94 2.24
N TYR A 161 -2.59 13.78 1.63
CA TYR A 161 -3.34 12.57 1.92
C TYR A 161 -3.15 12.15 3.37
N ILE A 162 -1.91 12.09 3.84
CA ILE A 162 -1.55 11.72 5.21
C ILE A 162 -2.12 12.71 6.23
N ALA A 163 -2.01 14.03 5.98
CA ALA A 163 -2.58 15.05 6.86
C ALA A 163 -4.11 14.91 7.02
N THR A 164 -4.78 14.39 5.99
CA THR A 164 -6.23 14.18 6.00
C THR A 164 -6.65 12.85 6.65
N HIS A 165 -5.89 11.78 6.44
CA HIS A 165 -6.31 10.42 6.81
C HIS A 165 -5.51 9.81 7.96
N GLY A 166 -4.37 10.40 8.32
CA GLY A 166 -3.38 9.82 9.22
C GLY A 166 -2.73 8.56 8.65
N GLY A 167 -2.10 7.79 9.54
CA GLY A 167 -1.58 6.46 9.21
C GLY A 167 -0.26 6.45 8.46
N GLU A 168 0.53 7.52 8.51
CA GLU A 168 1.92 7.48 8.01
C GLU A 168 2.67 6.33 8.71
N HIS A 169 3.41 5.53 7.94
CA HIS A 169 4.07 4.31 8.40
C HIS A 169 3.08 3.18 8.78
N HIS A 170 1.98 3.11 8.03
CA HIS A 170 1.09 1.98 8.02
C HIS A 170 0.81 1.61 6.57
N ALA A 171 1.28 0.43 6.16
CA ALA A 171 1.30 0.01 4.76
C ALA A 171 0.02 0.28 3.95
N LEU A 172 -1.17 0.06 4.50
CA LEU A 172 -2.41 0.38 3.76
C LEU A 172 -2.60 1.89 3.50
N TYR A 173 -2.30 2.75 4.46
CA TYR A 173 -2.44 4.19 4.30
C TYR A 173 -1.38 4.73 3.34
N ASP A 174 -0.14 4.25 3.43
CA ASP A 174 0.94 4.66 2.54
C ASP A 174 0.72 4.17 1.11
N ALA A 175 0.24 2.92 0.91
CA ALA A 175 -0.15 2.44 -0.42
C ALA A 175 -1.32 3.26 -1.03
N ARG A 176 -2.29 3.69 -0.21
CA ARG A 176 -3.37 4.59 -0.66
C ARG A 176 -2.82 6.00 -0.99
N ALA A 177 -1.91 6.52 -0.17
CA ALA A 177 -1.27 7.81 -0.39
C ALA A 177 -0.46 7.80 -1.69
N ASN A 178 0.32 6.74 -1.93
CA ASN A 178 1.03 6.50 -3.19
C ASN A 178 0.08 6.43 -4.39
N ALA A 179 -1.03 5.68 -4.26
CA ALA A 179 -2.06 5.62 -5.31
C ALA A 179 -2.73 6.98 -5.57
N PHE A 180 -2.88 7.82 -4.56
CA PHE A 180 -3.41 9.18 -4.69
C PHE A 180 -2.38 10.10 -5.37
N ALA A 181 -1.15 10.11 -4.87
CA ALA A 181 -0.08 11.04 -5.22
C ALA A 181 0.61 10.74 -6.57
N PHE A 182 0.43 9.54 -7.13
CA PHE A 182 1.04 9.18 -8.41
C PHE A 182 0.60 10.09 -9.58
N VAL A 183 1.59 10.61 -10.34
CA VAL A 183 1.44 11.51 -11.50
C VAL A 183 1.87 10.92 -12.84
#